data_AF-A0A7Y2JP44-F1
#
_entry.id   AF-A0A7Y2JP44-F1
#
_cell.length_a   1.000
_cell.length_b   1.000
_cell.length_c   1.000
_cell.angle_alpha   90.00
_cell.angle_beta   90.00
_cell.angle_gamma   90.00
#
_symmetry.space_group_name_H-M   'P 1'
#
loop_
_entity.id
_entity.type
_entity.pdbx_description
1 polymer ?
#
loop_
_entity_poly.entity_id
_entity_poly.type
_entity_poly.pdbx_seq_one_letter_code
_entity_poly.pdbx_strand_id
1 'polypeptide(L)'
;MRPSPAPHVPGVLDRRGVFAWVLAGIVVIGLAAEFVSPPGADNAYLLHAAGRVLDGARLYVDIIEINPPLIVAFNFPPVLIARITGLPDLLVFRIGVGLLLGVSILLSQASLRPIFRGEHRGRRALTLLLAFVLFILPAETFGEREHLMLALVLPYLFLVVARRMGRPAPMPYAHVIGVLAGFG
;
A
#
# COMPACT_ATOMS: atom_id res chain seq x y z
N MET A 1 -7.81 -39.62 34.09
CA MET A 1 -7.11 -38.31 34.21
C MET A 1 -6.95 -37.74 32.82
N ARG A 2 -7.59 -36.61 32.49
CA ARG A 2 -7.30 -35.90 31.24
C ARG A 2 -5.93 -35.22 31.40
N PRO A 3 -4.98 -35.37 30.47
CA PRO A 3 -3.70 -34.67 30.58
C PRO A 3 -3.95 -33.16 30.61
N SER A 4 -3.32 -32.46 31.56
CA SER A 4 -3.32 -31.00 31.58
C SER A 4 -2.79 -30.47 30.25
N PRO A 5 -3.44 -29.48 29.62
CA PRO A 5 -2.91 -28.89 28.40
C PRO A 5 -1.51 -28.31 28.70
N ALA A 6 -0.55 -28.68 27.85
CA ALA A 6 0.82 -28.17 27.96
C ALA A 6 0.80 -26.62 27.93
N PRO A 7 1.66 -25.95 28.70
CA PRO A 7 1.73 -24.49 28.72
C PRO A 7 1.99 -23.97 27.30
N HIS A 8 1.13 -23.07 26.83
CA HIS A 8 1.29 -22.41 25.53
C HIS A 8 2.50 -21.47 25.61
N VAL A 9 3.66 -21.93 25.11
CA VAL A 9 4.85 -21.09 25.01
C VAL A 9 4.55 -19.98 24.00
N PRO A 10 4.60 -18.69 24.38
CA PRO A 10 4.28 -17.60 23.47
C PRO A 10 5.25 -17.62 22.29
N GLY A 11 4.71 -17.74 21.08
CA GLY A 11 5.48 -17.68 19.85
C GLY A 11 6.02 -16.27 19.61
N VAL A 12 6.94 -16.15 18.64
CA VAL A 12 7.55 -14.87 18.21
C VAL A 12 6.49 -13.79 17.94
N LEU A 13 5.35 -14.18 17.34
CA LEU A 13 4.23 -13.30 17.01
C LEU A 13 3.39 -12.87 18.21
N ASP A 14 3.49 -13.52 19.36
CA ASP A 14 2.74 -13.16 20.57
C ASP A 14 3.40 -11.97 21.30
N ARG A 15 4.71 -11.78 21.09
CA ARG A 15 5.50 -10.66 21.63
C ARG A 15 5.31 -9.40 20.78
N ARG A 16 4.59 -8.41 21.33
CA ARG A 16 4.31 -7.12 20.66
C ARG A 16 5.57 -6.42 20.12
N GLY A 17 6.64 -6.38 20.91
CA GLY A 17 7.90 -5.74 20.52
C GLY A 17 8.56 -6.44 19.33
N VAL A 18 8.62 -7.78 19.34
CA VAL A 18 9.22 -8.53 18.23
C VAL A 18 8.41 -8.35 16.94
N PHE A 19 7.08 -8.42 17.02
CA PHE A 19 6.21 -8.12 15.88
C PHE A 19 6.47 -6.72 15.30
N ALA A 20 6.58 -5.70 16.14
CA ALA A 20 6.82 -4.32 15.68
C ALA A 20 8.19 -4.19 14.98
N TRP A 21 9.24 -4.79 15.53
CA TRP A 21 10.57 -4.81 14.91
C TRP A 21 10.59 -5.54 13.57
N VAL A 22 9.91 -6.69 13.47
CA VAL A 22 9.82 -7.43 12.20
C VAL A 22 9.05 -6.62 11.16
N LEU A 23 7.92 -6.02 11.53
CA LEU A 23 7.16 -5.16 10.63
C LEU A 23 7.98 -3.96 10.16
N ALA A 24 8.66 -3.27 11.08
CA ALA A 24 9.54 -2.16 10.75
C ALA A 24 10.69 -2.60 9.84
N GLY A 25 11.30 -3.76 10.12
CA GLY A 25 12.33 -4.35 9.27
C GLY A 25 11.86 -4.58 7.84
N ILE A 26 10.68 -5.18 7.64
CA ILE A 26 10.10 -5.42 6.30
C ILE A 26 9.93 -4.09 5.55
N VAL A 27 9.33 -3.08 6.19
CA VAL A 27 9.07 -1.78 5.58
C VAL A 27 10.38 -1.05 5.25
N VAL A 28 11.32 -0.99 6.20
CA VAL A 28 12.60 -0.30 6.01
C VAL A 28 13.44 -0.98 4.95
N ILE A 29 13.53 -2.31 4.94
CA ILE A 29 14.29 -3.06 3.94
C ILE A 29 13.66 -2.88 2.56
N GLY A 30 12.33 -3.00 2.44
CA GLY A 30 11.63 -2.83 1.17
C GLY A 30 11.81 -1.43 0.58
N LEU A 31 11.64 -0.38 1.41
CA LEU A 31 11.91 0.99 0.98
C LEU A 31 13.38 1.21 0.65
N ALA A 32 14.32 0.73 1.46
CA ALA A 32 15.75 0.89 1.20
C ALA A 32 16.15 0.22 -0.13
N ALA A 33 15.60 -0.97 -0.41
CA ALA A 33 15.79 -1.63 -1.69
C ALA A 33 15.29 -0.74 -2.84
N GLU A 34 14.05 -0.24 -2.75
CA GLU A 34 13.49 0.66 -3.77
C GLU A 34 14.31 1.94 -3.98
N PHE A 35 14.78 2.58 -2.90
CA PHE A 35 15.56 3.82 -3.00
C PHE A 35 16.95 3.63 -3.61
N VAL A 36 17.54 2.44 -3.47
CA VAL A 36 18.85 2.10 -4.05
C VAL A 36 18.70 1.54 -5.47
N SER A 37 17.55 0.98 -5.82
CA SER A 37 17.27 0.49 -7.15
C SER A 37 17.18 1.62 -8.20
N PRO A 38 17.64 1.39 -9.44
CA PRO A 38 17.37 2.27 -10.55
C PRO A 38 15.86 2.49 -10.74
N PRO A 39 15.42 3.66 -11.25
CA PRO A 39 14.02 3.85 -11.58
C PRO A 39 13.56 2.86 -12.64
N GLY A 40 12.40 2.23 -12.40
CA GLY A 40 11.70 1.47 -13.43
C GLY A 40 11.37 2.37 -14.63
N ALA A 41 11.63 1.87 -15.83
CA ALA A 41 11.46 2.64 -17.07
C ALA A 41 10.03 3.19 -17.21
N ASP A 42 9.02 2.41 -16.82
CA ASP A 42 7.61 2.77 -16.90
C ASP A 42 7.27 3.92 -15.95
N ASN A 43 7.70 3.85 -14.69
CA ASN A 43 7.49 4.93 -13.71
C ASN A 43 8.17 6.23 -14.16
N ALA A 44 9.41 6.15 -14.66
CA ALA A 44 10.12 7.32 -15.17
C ALA A 44 9.41 7.94 -16.38
N TYR A 45 8.94 7.11 -17.31
CA TYR A 45 8.17 7.55 -18.47
C TYR A 45 6.85 8.21 -18.07
N LEU A 46 6.11 7.63 -17.14
CA LEU A 46 4.82 8.14 -16.67
C LEU A 46 4.97 9.46 -15.90
N LEU A 47 6.02 9.63 -15.10
CA LEU A 47 6.35 10.91 -14.46
C LEU A 47 6.69 11.98 -15.50
N HIS A 48 7.47 11.62 -16.52
CA HIS A 48 7.78 12.54 -17.63
C HIS A 48 6.52 12.94 -18.42
N ALA A 49 5.69 11.96 -18.79
CA ALA A 49 4.42 12.18 -19.48
C ALA A 49 3.48 13.08 -18.64
N ALA A 50 3.38 12.81 -17.34
CA ALA A 50 2.62 13.63 -16.41
C ALA A 50 3.10 15.08 -16.37
N GLY A 51 4.42 15.29 -16.32
CA GLY A 51 5.01 16.63 -16.40
C GLY A 51 4.63 17.35 -17.68
N ARG A 52 4.77 16.70 -18.83
CA ARG A 52 4.42 17.29 -20.12
C ARG A 52 2.94 17.63 -20.24
N VAL A 53 2.04 16.78 -19.73
CA VAL A 53 0.60 17.09 -19.71
C VAL A 53 0.32 18.31 -18.83
N LEU A 54 0.96 18.41 -17.66
CA LEU A 54 0.85 19.58 -16.78
C LEU A 54 1.42 20.86 -17.42
N ASP A 55 2.32 20.73 -18.39
CA ASP A 55 2.86 21.84 -19.20
C ASP A 55 2.00 22.17 -20.44
N GLY A 56 0.84 21.52 -20.58
CA GLY A 56 -0.14 21.79 -21.63
C GLY A 56 -0.07 20.85 -22.84
N ALA A 57 0.78 19.82 -22.82
CA ALA A 57 0.81 18.81 -23.88
C ALA A 57 -0.46 17.95 -23.88
N ARG A 58 -0.93 17.57 -25.06
CA ARG A 58 -2.12 16.73 -25.24
C ARG A 58 -1.72 15.25 -25.24
N LEU A 59 -2.22 14.50 -24.25
CA LEU A 59 -2.04 13.06 -24.18
C LEU A 59 -2.59 12.38 -25.46
N TYR A 60 -1.87 11.37 -25.97
CA TYR A 60 -2.13 10.64 -27.22
C TYR A 60 -1.92 11.42 -28.53
N VAL A 61 -1.59 12.72 -28.44
CA VAL A 61 -1.24 13.54 -29.61
C VAL A 61 0.22 13.93 -29.54
N ASP A 62 0.61 14.62 -28.48
CA ASP A 62 1.98 15.13 -28.26
C ASP A 62 2.84 14.14 -27.45
N ILE A 63 2.18 13.15 -26.82
CA ILE A 63 2.76 12.11 -25.97
C ILE A 63 2.12 10.79 -26.37
N ILE A 64 2.93 9.83 -26.80
CA ILE A 64 2.46 8.51 -27.22
C ILE A 64 2.33 7.62 -25.99
N GLU A 65 1.10 7.37 -25.55
CA GLU A 65 0.81 6.47 -24.43
C GLU A 65 -0.26 5.48 -24.88
N ILE A 66 -0.14 4.21 -24.46
CA ILE A 66 -1.09 3.15 -24.80
C ILE A 66 -2.09 2.96 -23.67
N ASN A 67 -1.70 3.27 -22.44
CA ASN A 67 -2.52 3.13 -21.26
C ASN A 67 -3.63 4.19 -21.17
N PRO A 68 -4.72 3.92 -20.43
CA PRO A 68 -5.78 4.90 -20.17
C PRO A 68 -5.27 6.16 -19.43
N PRO A 69 -5.94 7.31 -19.54
CA PRO A 69 -5.44 8.60 -19.04
C PRO A 69 -5.16 8.60 -17.53
N LEU A 70 -5.89 7.75 -16.80
CA LEU A 70 -5.82 7.67 -15.34
C LEU A 70 -4.41 7.32 -14.84
N ILE A 71 -3.66 6.47 -15.56
CA ILE A 71 -2.30 6.09 -15.13
C ILE A 71 -1.34 7.30 -15.15
N VAL A 72 -1.51 8.20 -16.11
CA VAL A 72 -0.74 9.44 -16.21
C VAL A 72 -1.19 10.41 -15.12
N ALA A 73 -2.51 10.50 -14.88
CA ALA A 73 -3.07 11.36 -13.83
C ALA A 73 -2.62 10.97 -12.42
N PHE A 74 -2.39 9.68 -12.13
CA PHE A 74 -1.80 9.23 -10.86
C PHE A 74 -0.42 9.82 -10.57
N ASN A 75 0.29 10.24 -11.62
CA ASN A 75 1.62 10.84 -11.54
C ASN A 75 1.57 12.38 -11.46
N PHE A 76 0.39 13.02 -11.54
CA PHE A 76 0.29 14.47 -11.36
C PHE A 76 0.66 14.93 -9.94
N PRO A 77 0.15 14.31 -8.84
CA PRO A 77 0.50 14.75 -7.50
C PRO A 77 2.02 14.76 -7.21
N PRO A 78 2.79 13.69 -7.50
CA PRO A 78 4.24 13.73 -7.23
C PRO A 78 4.96 14.78 -8.08
N VAL A 79 4.58 14.97 -9.34
CA VAL A 79 5.17 16.02 -10.21
C VAL A 79 4.86 17.43 -9.69
N LEU A 80 3.62 17.70 -9.27
CA LEU A 80 3.24 19.00 -8.72
C LEU A 80 3.98 19.30 -7.42
N ILE A 81 4.07 18.32 -6.52
CA ILE A 81 4.80 18.46 -5.25
C ILE A 81 6.30 18.68 -5.53
N ALA A 82 6.89 17.96 -6.48
CA ALA A 82 8.28 18.16 -6.90
C ALA A 82 8.52 19.58 -7.44
N ARG A 83 7.62 20.11 -8.28
CA ARG A 83 7.68 21.49 -8.78
C ARG A 83 7.60 22.53 -7.65
N ILE A 84 6.75 22.31 -6.65
CA ILE A 84 6.58 23.23 -5.51
C ILE A 84 7.78 23.18 -4.55
N THR A 85 8.34 22.00 -4.32
CA THR A 85 9.40 21.77 -3.32
C THR A 85 10.81 21.87 -3.90
N GLY A 86 10.96 21.80 -5.22
CA GLY A 86 12.26 21.67 -5.89
C GLY A 86 12.93 20.31 -5.74
N LEU A 87 12.23 19.32 -5.16
CA LEU A 87 12.74 17.95 -5.01
C LEU A 87 12.62 17.16 -6.33
N PRO A 88 13.42 16.10 -6.53
CA PRO A 88 13.25 15.18 -7.65
C PRO A 88 11.85 14.52 -7.64
N ASP A 89 11.18 14.48 -8.78
CA ASP A 89 9.86 13.86 -8.95
C ASP A 89 9.83 12.38 -8.56
N LEU A 90 10.86 11.62 -8.93
CA LEU A 90 11.02 10.22 -8.54
C LEU A 90 11.12 10.05 -7.02
N LEU A 91 11.83 10.95 -6.32
CA LEU A 91 11.93 10.92 -4.86
C LEU A 91 10.55 11.13 -4.22
N VAL A 92 9.83 12.15 -4.69
CA VAL A 92 8.48 12.46 -4.22
C VAL A 92 7.52 11.31 -4.52
N PHE A 93 7.60 10.70 -5.70
CA PHE A 93 6.84 9.53 -6.09
C PHE A 93 7.07 8.36 -5.13
N ARG A 94 8.34 7.96 -4.90
CA ARG A 94 8.69 6.85 -4.01
C ARG A 94 8.18 7.06 -2.58
N ILE A 95 8.34 8.27 -2.05
CA ILE A 95 7.80 8.63 -0.73
C ILE A 95 6.27 8.54 -0.74
N GLY A 96 5.62 9.09 -1.76
CA GLY A 96 4.16 9.06 -1.92
C GLY A 96 3.59 7.65 -1.95
N VAL A 97 4.19 6.76 -2.76
CA VAL A 97 3.83 5.34 -2.82
C VAL A 97 4.05 4.69 -1.45
N GLY A 98 5.23 4.85 -0.84
CA GLY A 98 5.51 4.30 0.49
C GLY A 98 4.49 4.71 1.57
N LEU A 99 4.07 5.99 1.57
CA LEU A 99 3.02 6.49 2.46
C LEU A 99 1.67 5.85 2.15
N LEU A 100 1.29 5.73 0.88
CA LEU A 100 0.06 5.06 0.45
C LEU A 100 0.00 3.61 0.93
N LEU A 101 1.09 2.85 0.76
CA LEU A 101 1.19 1.47 1.22
C LEU A 101 1.08 1.38 2.75
N GLY A 102 1.72 2.30 3.48
CA GLY A 102 1.59 2.41 4.93
C GLY A 102 0.15 2.66 5.37
N VAL A 103 -0.54 3.60 4.73
CA VAL A 103 -1.97 3.89 4.97
C VAL A 103 -2.83 2.66 4.64
N SER A 104 -2.58 1.97 3.54
CA SER A 104 -3.28 0.74 3.19
C SER A 104 -3.15 -0.34 4.28
N ILE A 105 -1.95 -0.55 4.82
CA ILE A 105 -1.74 -1.48 5.94
C ILE A 105 -2.51 -1.02 7.18
N LEU A 106 -2.49 0.27 7.52
CA LEU A 106 -3.22 0.80 8.67
C LEU A 106 -4.74 0.62 8.54
N LEU A 107 -5.30 0.91 7.36
CA LEU A 107 -6.72 0.72 7.08
C LEU A 107 -7.09 -0.77 7.08
N SER A 108 -6.26 -1.62 6.48
CA SER A 108 -6.42 -3.07 6.52
C SER A 108 -6.39 -3.60 7.95
N GLN A 109 -5.48 -3.12 8.78
CA GLN A 109 -5.42 -3.47 10.21
C GLN A 109 -6.69 -3.04 10.95
N ALA A 110 -7.19 -1.83 10.70
CA ALA A 110 -8.44 -1.37 11.30
C ALA A 110 -9.64 -2.24 10.88
N SER A 111 -9.72 -2.67 9.62
CA SER A 111 -10.76 -3.56 9.10
C SER A 111 -10.61 -5.02 9.58
N LEU A 112 -9.39 -5.46 9.89
CA LEU A 112 -9.10 -6.80 10.43
C LEU A 112 -9.35 -6.91 11.94
N ARG A 113 -9.31 -5.80 12.69
CA ARG A 113 -9.52 -5.80 14.15
C ARG A 113 -10.84 -6.45 14.57
N PRO A 114 -12.00 -6.14 13.94
CA PRO A 114 -13.25 -6.83 14.24
C PRO A 114 -13.21 -8.30 13.85
N ILE A 115 -12.52 -8.68 12.76
CA ILE A 115 -12.45 -10.06 12.24
C ILE A 115 -11.79 -11.01 13.24
N PHE A 116 -10.65 -10.62 13.81
CA PHE A 116 -9.83 -11.43 14.70
C PHE A 116 -9.99 -11.06 16.19
N ARG A 117 -11.22 -10.96 16.69
CA ARG A 117 -11.48 -10.63 18.12
C ARG A 117 -10.78 -11.64 19.05
N GLY A 118 -9.86 -11.14 19.88
CA GLY A 118 -9.09 -11.96 20.83
C GLY A 118 -7.90 -12.72 20.21
N GLU A 119 -7.85 -12.89 18.88
CA GLU A 119 -6.80 -13.64 18.20
C GLU A 119 -5.72 -12.71 17.62
N HIS A 120 -4.73 -12.39 18.45
CA HIS A 120 -3.66 -11.47 18.03
C HIS A 120 -2.68 -12.07 17.03
N ARG A 121 -2.46 -13.39 17.09
CA ARG A 121 -1.45 -14.08 16.29
C ARG A 121 -1.83 -14.11 14.80
N GLY A 122 -3.05 -14.54 14.46
CA GLY A 122 -3.55 -14.54 13.08
C GLY A 122 -3.56 -13.14 12.46
N ARG A 123 -4.03 -12.13 13.22
CA ARG A 123 -4.04 -10.74 12.75
C ARG A 123 -2.63 -10.22 12.45
N ARG A 124 -1.66 -10.46 13.35
CA ARG A 124 -0.27 -10.03 13.19
C ARG A 124 0.42 -10.76 12.03
N ALA A 125 0.21 -12.06 11.90
CA ALA A 125 0.74 -12.83 10.77
C ALA A 125 0.24 -12.25 9.43
N LEU A 126 -1.05 -11.94 9.34
CA LEU A 126 -1.62 -11.30 8.16
C LEU A 126 -1.06 -9.89 7.94
N THR A 127 -0.82 -9.09 8.99
CA THR A 127 -0.14 -7.79 8.84
C THR A 127 1.25 -7.92 8.22
N LEU A 128 2.05 -8.88 8.70
CA LEU A 128 3.39 -9.09 8.20
C LEU A 128 3.36 -9.58 6.74
N LEU A 129 2.41 -10.45 6.41
CA LEU A 129 2.18 -10.89 5.03
C LEU A 129 1.84 -9.72 4.12
N LEU A 130 0.91 -8.85 4.52
CA LEU A 130 0.55 -7.65 3.74
C LEU A 130 1.75 -6.72 3.59
N ALA A 131 2.52 -6.49 4.66
CA ALA A 131 3.73 -5.68 4.59
C ALA A 131 4.75 -6.27 3.60
N PHE A 132 4.96 -7.59 3.62
CA PHE A 132 5.85 -8.26 2.68
C PHE A 132 5.36 -8.12 1.23
N VAL A 133 4.07 -8.38 0.99
CA VAL A 133 3.45 -8.30 -0.35
C VAL A 133 3.50 -6.89 -0.92
N LEU A 134 3.39 -5.86 -0.08
CA LEU A 134 3.39 -4.47 -0.54
C LEU A 134 4.79 -3.84 -0.61
N PHE A 135 5.71 -4.18 0.29
CA PHE A 135 7.02 -3.51 0.35
C PHE A 135 8.18 -4.31 -0.24
N ILE A 136 8.09 -5.64 -0.31
CA ILE A 136 9.21 -6.49 -0.77
C ILE A 136 8.88 -7.19 -2.08
N LEU A 137 7.70 -7.81 -2.17
CA LEU A 137 7.31 -8.61 -3.33
C LEU A 137 7.27 -7.86 -4.68
N PRO A 138 6.88 -6.57 -4.76
CA PRO A 138 6.77 -5.87 -6.04
C PRO A 138 8.10 -5.77 -6.79
N ALA A 139 9.22 -5.68 -6.05
CA ALA A 139 10.56 -5.49 -6.62
C ALA A 139 10.56 -4.40 -7.71
N GLU A 140 10.85 -4.76 -8.97
CA GLU A 140 10.88 -3.85 -10.12
C GLU A 140 9.52 -3.19 -10.44
N THR A 141 8.40 -3.78 -9.99
CA THR A 141 7.04 -3.27 -10.21
C THR A 141 6.55 -2.31 -9.10
N PHE A 142 7.48 -1.81 -8.28
CA PHE A 142 7.14 -0.90 -7.18
C PHE A 142 6.50 0.39 -7.72
N GLY A 143 5.33 0.77 -7.17
CA GLY A 143 4.59 1.94 -7.63
C GLY A 143 3.85 1.79 -8.97
N GLU A 144 3.93 0.64 -9.64
CA GLU A 144 3.15 0.39 -10.85
C GLU A 144 1.65 0.26 -10.55
N ARG A 145 0.84 0.37 -11.60
CA ARG A 145 -0.63 0.36 -11.50
C ARG A 145 -1.14 -0.82 -10.69
N GLU A 146 -0.75 -2.04 -11.02
CA GLU A 146 -1.21 -3.28 -10.40
C GLU A 146 -0.89 -3.29 -8.90
N HIS A 147 0.27 -2.76 -8.53
CA HIS A 147 0.69 -2.65 -7.15
C HIS A 147 -0.14 -1.61 -6.38
N LEU A 148 -0.38 -0.43 -6.97
CA LEU A 148 -1.23 0.60 -6.38
C LEU A 148 -2.69 0.13 -6.24
N MET A 149 -3.22 -0.55 -7.26
CA MET A 149 -4.56 -1.15 -7.25
C MET A 149 -4.71 -2.14 -6.09
N LEU A 150 -3.74 -3.06 -5.94
CA LEU A 150 -3.73 -4.01 -4.84
C LEU A 150 -3.76 -3.29 -3.48
N ALA A 151 -2.91 -2.27 -3.29
CA ALA A 151 -2.85 -1.52 -2.05
C ALA A 151 -4.18 -0.80 -1.75
N LEU A 152 -4.85 -0.23 -2.74
CA LEU A 152 -6.11 0.49 -2.58
C LEU A 152 -7.31 -0.43 -2.32
N VAL A 153 -7.33 -1.63 -2.92
CA VAL A 153 -8.44 -2.58 -2.81
C VAL A 153 -8.39 -3.42 -1.53
N LEU A 154 -7.20 -3.72 -1.00
CA LEU A 154 -7.02 -4.58 0.19
C LEU A 154 -7.87 -4.18 1.41
N PRO A 155 -7.90 -2.90 1.86
CA PRO A 155 -8.75 -2.49 2.97
C PRO A 155 -10.24 -2.75 2.72
N TYR A 156 -10.70 -2.59 1.48
CA TYR A 156 -12.08 -2.84 1.09
C TYR A 156 -12.45 -4.31 1.19
N LEU A 157 -11.57 -5.21 0.76
CA LEU A 157 -11.81 -6.66 0.90
C LEU A 157 -11.99 -7.05 2.36
N PHE A 158 -11.14 -6.56 3.26
CA PHE A 158 -11.28 -6.84 4.69
C PHE A 158 -12.54 -6.21 5.28
N LEU A 159 -12.91 -5.00 4.85
CA LEU A 159 -14.16 -4.37 5.27
C LEU A 159 -15.38 -5.19 4.84
N VAL A 160 -15.39 -5.73 3.62
CA VAL A 160 -16.47 -6.59 3.11
C VAL A 160 -16.57 -7.88 3.92
N VAL A 161 -15.43 -8.52 4.23
CA VAL A 161 -15.39 -9.73 5.08
C VAL A 161 -15.94 -9.40 6.48
N ALA A 162 -15.50 -8.30 7.10
CA ALA A 162 -15.99 -7.88 8.40
C ALA A 162 -17.52 -7.66 8.39
N ARG A 163 -18.04 -6.97 7.37
CA ARG A 163 -19.49 -6.76 7.18
C ARG A 163 -20.25 -8.08 7.04
N ARG A 164 -19.74 -9.03 6.25
CA ARG A 164 -20.34 -10.36 6.08
C ARG A 164 -20.37 -11.17 7.39
N MET A 165 -19.42 -10.94 8.29
CA MET A 165 -19.43 -11.52 9.64
C MET A 165 -20.36 -10.79 10.63
N GLY A 166 -21.21 -9.87 10.17
CA GLY A 166 -22.10 -9.08 11.03
C GLY A 166 -21.35 -8.02 11.85
N ARG A 167 -20.18 -7.57 11.38
CA ARG A 167 -19.34 -6.56 12.07
C ARG A 167 -19.31 -5.28 11.22
N PRO A 168 -20.36 -4.44 11.29
CA PRO A 168 -20.42 -3.21 10.51
C PRO A 168 -19.36 -2.22 10.98
N ALA A 169 -18.86 -1.41 10.04
CA ALA A 169 -18.00 -0.26 10.33
C ALA A 169 -18.80 1.05 10.21
N PRO A 170 -18.35 2.14 10.85
CA PRO A 170 -18.96 3.46 10.70
C PRO A 170 -19.07 3.88 9.23
N MET A 171 -20.18 4.51 8.85
CA MET A 171 -20.46 4.84 7.46
C MET A 171 -19.38 5.74 6.80
N PRO A 172 -18.84 6.78 7.47
CA PRO A 172 -17.78 7.59 6.90
C PRO A 172 -16.52 6.78 6.56
N TYR A 173 -16.13 5.86 7.45
CA TYR A 173 -14.98 4.97 7.22
C TYR A 173 -15.20 4.07 6.00
N ALA A 174 -16.42 3.53 5.85
CA ALA A 174 -16.75 2.70 4.69
C ALA A 174 -16.77 3.47 3.38
N HIS A 175 -17.24 4.73 3.37
CA HIS A 175 -17.18 5.58 2.19
C HIS A 175 -15.74 5.88 1.77
N VAL A 176 -14.87 6.24 2.71
CA VAL A 176 -13.45 6.49 2.42
C VAL A 176 -12.80 5.25 1.79
N ILE A 177 -13.00 4.07 2.39
CA ILE A 177 -12.45 2.82 1.84
C ILE A 177 -13.05 2.49 0.47
N GLY A 178 -14.35 2.71 0.26
CA GLY A 178 -14.99 2.48 -1.03
C GLY A 178 -14.46 3.40 -2.12
N VAL A 179 -14.22 4.67 -1.81
CA VAL A 179 -13.61 5.63 -2.75
C VAL A 179 -12.19 5.22 -3.09
N LEU A 180 -11.36 4.89 -2.09
CA LEU A 180 -10.00 4.41 -2.32
C LEU A 180 -9.99 3.18 -3.23
N ALA A 181 -10.83 2.19 -2.95
CA ALA A 181 -10.94 0.99 -3.77
C ALA A 181 -11.54 1.22 -5.16
N GLY A 182 -12.21 2.35 -5.41
CA GLY A 182 -12.66 2.73 -6.76
C GLY A 182 -11.57 3.40 -7.60
N PHE A 183 -10.50 3.90 -6.96
CA PHE A 183 -9.28 4.35 -7.65
C PHE A 183 -8.30 3.19 -7.90
N GLY A 184 -8.39 2.12 -7.12
CA GLY A 184 -7.69 0.86 -7.37
C GLY A 184 -8.49 -0.06 -8.29
#